data_AF-A0AAP2GRF6-F1
#
_entry.id   AF-A0AAP2GRF6-F1
#
_cell.length_a   1.000
_cell.length_b   1.000
_cell.length_c   1.000
_cell.angle_alpha   90.00
_cell.angle_beta   90.00
_cell.angle_gamma   90.00
#
_symmetry.space_group_name_H-M   'P 1'
#
loop_
_entity.id
_entity.type
_entity.pdbx_description
1 polymer ?
#
loop_
_entity_poly.entity_id
_entity_poly.type
_entity_poly.pdbx_seq_one_letter_code
_entity_poly.pdbx_strand_id
1 'polypeptide(L)'
;MISLLIVSFQLPPAAMAQTDTTNISIRLTISPSEAFWKVYRQYETAYFNQLLKANQLAADYAACVAGNDAATHKVFMKWLKNDIAGDKLKKRYYKKFKRVSSPRMASAFIRRENNAESEVSRLWISTAEYQRDRGRPPIP
;
A
#
# COMPACT_ATOMS: atom_id res chain seq x y z
N MET A 1 16.89 9.62 -20.38
CA MET A 1 15.93 8.51 -20.60
C MET A 1 16.43 7.32 -19.80
N ILE A 2 15.78 6.96 -18.70
CA ILE A 2 16.12 5.77 -17.91
C ILE A 2 14.92 4.85 -17.92
N SER A 3 15.11 3.70 -18.56
CA SER A 3 14.14 2.64 -18.77
C SER A 3 13.61 2.09 -17.44
N LEU A 4 12.30 2.18 -17.27
CA LEU A 4 11.55 1.36 -16.34
C LEU A 4 11.62 -0.10 -16.81
N LEU A 5 12.36 -0.94 -16.10
CA LEU A 5 12.23 -2.39 -16.15
C LEU A 5 10.87 -2.76 -15.53
N ILE A 6 9.82 -2.65 -16.35
CA ILE A 6 8.57 -3.36 -16.13
C ILE A 6 8.91 -4.82 -16.44
N VAL A 7 9.10 -5.62 -15.40
CA VAL A 7 9.04 -7.08 -15.55
C VAL A 7 7.59 -7.41 -15.87
N SER A 8 7.29 -7.47 -17.17
CA SER A 8 6.04 -7.99 -17.70
C SER A 8 5.97 -9.48 -17.39
N PHE A 9 5.37 -9.84 -16.26
CA PHE A 9 4.92 -11.21 -16.04
C PHE A 9 3.70 -11.44 -16.92
N GLN A 10 3.93 -11.96 -18.13
CA GLN A 10 2.87 -12.40 -19.03
C GLN A 10 2.25 -13.66 -18.43
N LEU A 11 1.18 -13.49 -17.65
CA LEU A 11 0.35 -14.60 -17.20
C LEU A 11 -0.26 -15.30 -18.44
N PRO A 12 -0.28 -16.64 -18.48
CA PRO A 12 -0.84 -17.37 -19.61
C PRO A 12 -2.32 -17.01 -19.80
N PRO A 13 -2.83 -16.92 -21.05
CA PRO A 13 -4.19 -16.44 -21.35
C PRO A 13 -5.31 -17.27 -20.70
N ALA A 14 -5.04 -18.52 -20.32
CA ALA A 14 -5.98 -19.35 -19.54
C ALA A 14 -6.15 -18.90 -18.07
N ALA A 15 -5.20 -18.13 -17.51
CA ALA A 15 -5.31 -17.51 -16.18
C ALA A 15 -5.97 -16.12 -16.22
N MET A 16 -6.12 -15.50 -17.40
CA MET A 16 -6.83 -14.22 -17.53
C MET A 16 -8.35 -14.36 -17.49
N ALA A 17 -8.88 -15.58 -17.65
CA ALA A 17 -10.31 -15.86 -17.52
C ALA A 17 -10.77 -16.04 -16.05
N GLN A 18 -9.87 -15.94 -15.07
CA GLN A 18 -10.21 -16.06 -13.63
C GLN A 18 -9.71 -14.89 -12.76
N THR A 19 -9.23 -13.80 -13.35
CA THR A 19 -9.04 -12.54 -12.61
C THR A 19 -10.26 -11.63 -12.73
N ASP A 20 -11.45 -12.22 -12.66
CA ASP A 20 -12.73 -11.51 -12.58
C ASP A 20 -13.20 -11.28 -11.13
N THR A 21 -12.32 -11.41 -10.12
CA THR A 21 -12.77 -11.51 -8.71
C THR A 21 -12.01 -10.73 -7.64
N THR A 22 -11.08 -9.82 -7.98
CA THR A 22 -10.79 -8.68 -7.07
C THR A 22 -11.67 -7.47 -7.34
N ASN A 23 -12.66 -7.66 -8.22
CA ASN A 23 -14.00 -7.10 -8.12
C ASN A 23 -14.75 -7.72 -6.91
N ILE A 24 -14.12 -7.78 -5.72
CA ILE A 24 -14.87 -7.98 -4.47
C ILE A 24 -15.61 -6.68 -4.27
N SER A 25 -16.72 -6.58 -4.95
CA SER A 25 -17.76 -5.61 -4.78
C SER A 25 -17.90 -5.34 -3.28
N ILE A 26 -17.50 -4.14 -2.87
CA ILE A 26 -18.49 -3.41 -2.09
C ILE A 26 -19.70 -3.51 -3.01
N ARG A 27 -20.75 -4.21 -2.61
CA ARG A 27 -22.07 -3.97 -3.15
C ARG A 27 -22.38 -2.52 -2.79
N LEU A 28 -21.69 -1.60 -3.48
CA LEU A 28 -22.11 -0.25 -3.69
C LEU A 28 -23.29 -0.49 -4.59
N THR A 29 -24.44 -0.71 -3.96
CA THR A 29 -25.75 -0.70 -4.62
C THR A 29 -25.99 0.62 -5.38
N ILE A 30 -25.03 1.55 -5.30
CA ILE A 30 -25.00 2.89 -5.87
C ILE A 30 -23.70 2.99 -6.66
N SER A 31 -23.78 3.07 -8.00
CA SER A 31 -22.61 3.37 -8.83
C SER A 31 -21.94 4.66 -8.32
N PRO A 32 -20.64 4.66 -8.01
CA PRO A 32 -19.97 5.86 -7.50
C PRO A 32 -20.04 6.99 -8.53
N SER A 33 -20.41 8.18 -8.07
CA SER A 33 -20.51 9.37 -8.92
C SER A 33 -19.15 9.79 -9.48
N GLU A 34 -19.13 10.53 -10.57
CA GLU A 34 -17.90 11.12 -11.12
C GLU A 34 -17.14 11.96 -10.07
N ALA A 35 -17.88 12.64 -9.18
CA ALA A 35 -17.31 13.39 -8.07
C ALA A 35 -16.54 12.52 -7.08
N PHE A 36 -17.00 11.28 -6.81
CA PHE A 36 -16.26 10.30 -6.00
C PHE A 36 -14.92 9.96 -6.66
N TRP A 37 -14.93 9.60 -7.94
CA TRP A 37 -13.71 9.21 -8.66
C TRP A 37 -12.68 10.34 -8.76
N LYS A 38 -13.14 11.59 -8.87
CA LYS A 38 -12.25 12.76 -8.80
C LYS A 38 -11.53 12.87 -7.46
N VAL A 39 -12.23 12.63 -6.34
CA VAL A 39 -11.62 12.61 -5.00
C VAL A 39 -10.70 11.40 -4.84
N TYR A 40 -11.08 10.24 -5.37
CA TYR A 40 -10.27 9.02 -5.35
C TYR A 40 -8.91 9.21 -6.04
N ARG A 41 -8.87 9.74 -7.26
CA ARG A 41 -7.60 9.98 -7.97
C ARG A 41 -6.67 10.91 -7.19
N GLN A 42 -7.22 11.96 -6.57
CA GLN A 42 -6.44 12.85 -5.70
C GLN A 42 -5.91 12.14 -4.45
N TYR A 43 -6.67 11.18 -3.91
CA TYR A 43 -6.25 10.38 -2.77
C TYR A 43 -5.11 9.44 -3.18
N GLU A 44 -5.30 8.71 -4.27
CA GLU A 44 -4.35 7.74 -4.82
C GLU A 44 -2.98 8.38 -5.10
N THR A 45 -2.92 9.54 -5.75
CA THR A 45 -1.66 10.26 -5.97
C THR A 45 -0.97 10.62 -4.65
N ALA A 46 -1.72 11.14 -3.68
CA ALA A 46 -1.18 11.54 -2.38
C ALA A 46 -0.70 10.33 -1.55
N TYR A 47 -1.43 9.22 -1.66
CA TYR A 47 -1.12 7.96 -0.99
C TYR A 47 0.11 7.30 -1.60
N PHE A 48 0.23 7.28 -2.93
CA PHE A 48 1.42 6.77 -3.62
C PHE A 48 2.69 7.52 -3.22
N ASN A 49 2.63 8.85 -3.11
CA ASN A 49 3.76 9.65 -2.63
C ASN A 49 4.16 9.32 -1.18
N GLN A 50 3.18 9.00 -0.32
CA GLN A 50 3.45 8.54 1.04
C GLN A 50 4.14 7.16 1.04
N LEU A 51 3.70 6.24 0.17
CA LEU A 51 4.32 4.91 0.02
C LEU A 51 5.75 4.99 -0.49
N LEU A 52 6.02 5.82 -1.50
CA LEU A 52 7.39 6.05 -1.98
C LEU A 52 8.32 6.51 -0.86
N LYS A 53 7.83 7.44 -0.03
CA LYS A 53 8.58 7.92 1.13
C LYS A 53 8.79 6.84 2.19
N ALA A 54 7.79 6.00 2.45
CA ALA A 54 7.91 4.86 3.35
C ALA A 54 8.98 3.87 2.86
N ASN A 55 8.98 3.54 1.57
CA ASN A 55 9.98 2.66 0.95
C ASN A 55 11.39 3.23 1.06
N GLN A 56 11.57 4.52 0.79
CA GLN A 56 12.86 5.17 0.97
C GLN A 56 13.35 5.09 2.43
N LEU A 57 12.46 5.35 3.39
CA LEU A 57 12.82 5.28 4.81
C LEU A 57 13.14 3.85 5.27
N ALA A 58 12.50 2.83 4.68
CA ALA A 58 12.84 1.44 4.93
C ALA A 58 14.25 1.09 4.40
N ALA A 59 14.60 1.57 3.20
CA ALA A 59 15.94 1.41 2.64
C ALA A 59 17.00 2.14 3.49
N ASP A 60 16.72 3.39 3.90
CA ASP A 60 17.59 4.16 4.79
C ASP A 60 17.81 3.45 6.13
N TYR A 61 16.76 2.83 6.68
CA TYR A 61 16.83 2.08 7.93
C TYR A 61 17.74 0.85 7.78
N ALA A 62 17.54 0.06 6.71
CA ALA A 62 18.35 -1.11 6.41
C ALA A 62 19.84 -0.76 6.25
N ALA A 63 20.16 0.43 5.71
CA ALA A 63 21.53 0.89 5.55
C ALA A 63 22.21 1.29 6.89
N CYS A 64 21.46 1.72 7.90
CA CYS A 64 22.01 2.22 9.17
C CYS A 64 21.96 1.21 10.33
N VAL A 65 21.06 0.21 10.27
CA VAL A 65 20.76 -0.70 11.39
C VAL A 65 21.98 -1.53 11.86
N ALA A 66 22.97 -1.75 10.99
CA ALA A 66 24.11 -2.61 11.30
C ALA A 66 25.22 -1.95 12.15
N GLY A 67 25.17 -0.65 12.43
CA GLY A 67 26.29 -0.03 13.16
C GLY A 67 26.14 1.42 13.62
N ASN A 68 24.95 2.02 13.57
CA ASN A 68 24.76 3.38 14.04
C ASN A 68 23.39 3.59 14.69
N ASP A 69 23.32 3.41 16.01
CA ASP A 69 22.09 3.53 16.79
C ASP A 69 21.44 4.92 16.68
N ALA A 70 22.26 5.99 16.69
CA ALA A 70 21.76 7.35 16.58
C ALA A 70 21.14 7.62 15.20
N ALA A 71 21.77 7.13 14.12
CA ALA A 71 21.22 7.21 12.76
C ALA A 71 19.95 6.36 12.62
N THR A 72 19.97 5.13 13.14
CA THR A 72 18.83 4.22 13.16
C THR A 72 17.63 4.86 13.85
N HIS A 73 17.83 5.45 15.04
CA HIS A 73 16.80 6.18 15.76
C HIS A 73 16.25 7.36 14.93
N LYS A 74 17.14 8.15 14.30
CA LYS A 74 16.72 9.29 13.47
C LYS A 74 15.86 8.86 12.27
N VAL A 75 16.21 7.76 11.61
CA VAL A 75 15.42 7.21 10.49
C VAL A 75 14.08 6.67 11.00
N PHE A 76 14.08 5.93 12.11
CA PHE A 76 12.86 5.45 12.73
C PHE A 76 11.90 6.59 13.09
N MET A 77 12.40 7.69 13.66
CA MET A 77 11.58 8.87 13.97
C MET A 77 11.01 9.55 12.72
N LYS A 78 11.73 9.51 11.58
CA LYS A 78 11.18 9.98 10.29
C LYS A 78 10.09 9.05 9.77
N TRP A 79 10.27 7.74 9.93
CA TRP A 79 9.27 6.73 9.56
C TRP A 79 7.99 6.91 10.36
N LEU A 80 8.07 7.05 11.69
CA LEU A 80 6.90 7.34 12.54
C LEU A 80 6.16 8.63 12.12
N LYS A 81 6.90 9.68 11.77
CA LYS A 81 6.30 10.92 11.25
C LYS A 81 5.58 10.71 9.91
N ASN A 82 6.09 9.81 9.06
CA ASN A 82 5.46 9.46 7.79
C ASN A 82 4.14 8.71 8.02
N ASP A 83 4.10 7.78 8.96
CA ASP A 83 2.88 7.03 9.30
C ASP A 83 1.78 7.93 9.85
N ILE A 84 2.13 8.81 10.81
CA ILE A 84 1.21 9.83 11.32
C ILE A 84 0.68 10.72 10.18
N ALA A 85 1.53 11.03 9.18
CA ALA A 85 1.10 11.79 8.01
C ALA A 85 0.12 11.00 7.13
N GLY A 86 0.30 9.68 7.01
CA GLY A 86 -0.63 8.75 6.37
C GLY A 86 -2.01 8.71 7.04
N ASP A 87 -2.05 8.60 8.37
CA ASP A 87 -3.30 8.65 9.12
C ASP A 87 -4.03 9.98 8.95
N LYS A 88 -3.27 11.10 8.98
CA LYS A 88 -3.81 12.44 8.71
C LYS A 88 -4.32 12.56 7.27
N LEU A 89 -3.64 11.92 6.30
CA LEU A 89 -4.08 11.85 4.91
C LEU A 89 -5.43 11.14 4.80
N LYS A 90 -5.56 9.93 5.36
CA LYS A 90 -6.81 9.16 5.36
C LYS A 90 -7.94 9.93 6.03
N LYS A 91 -7.69 10.54 7.20
CA LYS A 91 -8.69 11.39 7.90
C LYS A 91 -9.13 12.59 7.06
N ARG A 92 -8.20 13.25 6.36
CA ARG A 92 -8.50 14.38 5.47
C ARG A 92 -9.35 13.93 4.28
N TYR A 93 -9.02 12.80 3.65
CA TYR A 93 -9.75 12.30 2.50
C TYR A 93 -11.08 11.65 2.87
N TYR A 94 -11.23 11.05 4.06
CA TYR A 94 -12.52 10.65 4.59
C TYR A 94 -13.51 11.83 4.59
N LYS A 95 -13.08 13.02 5.04
CA LYS A 95 -13.93 14.22 5.00
C LYS A 95 -14.32 14.62 3.57
N LYS A 96 -13.41 14.45 2.60
CA LYS A 96 -13.70 14.73 1.17
C LYS A 96 -14.67 13.70 0.59
N PHE A 97 -14.42 12.41 0.81
CA PHE A 97 -15.31 11.34 0.37
C PHE A 97 -16.71 11.53 0.94
N LYS A 98 -16.84 11.78 2.24
CA LYS A 98 -18.13 12.04 2.91
C LYS A 98 -18.94 13.20 2.28
N ARG A 99 -18.32 14.13 1.55
CA ARG A 99 -19.03 15.21 0.84
C ARG A 99 -19.59 14.79 -0.52
N VAL A 100 -18.95 13.80 -1.16
CA VAL A 100 -19.31 13.31 -2.51
C VAL A 100 -19.95 11.91 -2.46
N SER A 101 -20.11 11.36 -1.26
CA SER A 101 -20.68 10.04 -0.95
C SER A 101 -21.44 10.07 0.37
N SER A 102 -22.05 8.95 0.76
CA SER A 102 -22.61 8.81 2.11
C SER A 102 -21.51 8.53 3.15
N PRO A 103 -21.71 8.89 4.43
CA PRO A 103 -20.78 8.54 5.51
C PRO A 103 -20.46 7.04 5.57
N ARG A 104 -21.46 6.17 5.32
CA ARG A 104 -21.31 4.71 5.26
C ARG A 104 -20.38 4.27 4.12
N MET A 105 -20.53 4.86 2.93
CA MET A 105 -19.67 4.58 1.79
C MET A 105 -18.24 5.05 2.04
N ALA A 106 -18.06 6.27 2.55
CA ALA A 106 -16.75 6.81 2.90
C ALA A 106 -16.02 5.97 3.96
N SER A 107 -16.72 5.52 5.01
CA SER A 107 -16.12 4.67 6.05
C SER A 107 -15.78 3.27 5.52
N ALA A 108 -16.64 2.68 4.69
CA ALA A 108 -16.39 1.39 4.06
C ALA A 108 -15.16 1.42 3.15
N PHE A 109 -14.99 2.50 2.39
CA PHE A 109 -13.81 2.75 1.57
C PHE A 109 -12.54 2.80 2.43
N ILE A 110 -12.47 3.69 3.43
CA ILE A 110 -11.28 3.83 4.28
C ILE A 110 -10.93 2.53 5.03
N ARG A 111 -11.93 1.81 5.53
CA ARG A 111 -11.70 0.51 6.19
C ARG A 111 -11.07 -0.49 5.21
N ARG A 112 -11.53 -0.52 3.97
CA ARG A 112 -11.00 -1.42 2.96
C ARG A 112 -9.56 -1.07 2.58
N GLU A 113 -9.25 0.21 2.42
CA GLU A 113 -7.88 0.66 2.17
C GLU A 113 -6.94 0.20 3.28
N ASN A 114 -7.34 0.37 4.55
CA ASN A 114 -6.56 -0.12 5.69
C ASN A 114 -6.39 -1.65 5.71
N ASN A 115 -7.42 -2.40 5.30
CA ASN A 115 -7.34 -3.86 5.22
C ASN A 115 -6.41 -4.30 4.08
N ALA A 116 -6.53 -3.67 2.91
CA ALA A 116 -5.67 -3.96 1.76
C ALA A 116 -4.20 -3.70 2.08
N GLU A 117 -3.90 -2.61 2.80
CA GLU A 117 -2.55 -2.35 3.34
C GLU A 117 -2.04 -3.49 4.23
N SER A 118 -2.89 -3.95 5.16
CA SER A 118 -2.54 -5.02 6.09
C SER A 118 -2.26 -6.35 5.36
N GLU A 119 -3.04 -6.66 4.32
CA GLU A 119 -2.88 -7.86 3.51
C GLU A 119 -1.60 -7.80 2.66
N VAL A 120 -1.33 -6.66 2.02
CA VAL A 120 -0.09 -6.43 1.28
C VAL A 120 1.12 -6.59 2.20
N SER A 121 1.11 -5.98 3.40
CA SER A 121 2.18 -6.16 4.39
C SER A 121 2.39 -7.63 4.79
N ARG A 122 1.31 -8.41 4.98
CA ARG A 122 1.41 -9.86 5.27
C ARG A 122 2.06 -10.64 4.13
N LEU A 123 1.67 -10.38 2.89
CA LEU A 123 2.23 -11.05 1.72
C LEU A 123 3.71 -10.73 1.54
N TRP A 124 4.14 -9.49 1.80
CA TRP A 124 5.55 -9.11 1.77
C TRP A 124 6.38 -9.86 2.82
N ILE A 125 5.86 -9.99 4.05
CA ILE A 125 6.52 -10.74 5.13
C ILE A 125 6.65 -12.22 4.73
N SER A 126 5.55 -12.85 4.30
CA SER A 126 5.55 -14.25 3.86
C SER A 126 6.50 -14.51 2.69
N THR A 127 6.57 -13.59 1.73
CA THR A 127 7.49 -13.72 0.59
C THR A 127 8.95 -13.57 1.02
N ALA A 128 9.26 -12.63 1.92
CA ALA A 128 10.61 -12.48 2.45
C ALA A 128 11.05 -13.70 3.27
N GLU A 129 10.14 -14.30 4.05
CA GLU A 129 10.38 -15.56 4.77
C GLU A 129 10.63 -16.72 3.80
N TYR A 130 9.80 -16.86 2.77
CA TYR A 130 9.97 -17.89 1.74
C TYR A 130 11.32 -17.79 1.02
N GLN A 131 11.77 -16.58 0.70
CA GLN A 131 13.08 -16.36 0.06
C GLN A 131 14.24 -16.63 1.01
N ARG A 132 14.07 -16.36 2.32
CA ARG A 132 15.06 -16.70 3.36
C ARG A 132 15.24 -18.21 3.49
N ASP A 133 14.15 -18.98 3.46
CA ASP A 133 14.20 -20.44 3.63
C ASP A 133 14.82 -21.16 2.42
N ARG A 134 14.65 -20.63 1.21
CA ARG A 134 15.36 -21.15 0.02
C ARG A 134 16.87 -20.88 0.01
N GLY A 135 17.36 -19.96 0.85
CA GLY A 135 18.78 -19.66 1.02
C GLY A 135 19.45 -20.44 2.15
N ARG A 136 18.71 -21.23 2.95
CA ARG A 136 19.30 -22.08 3.98
C ARG A 136 19.61 -23.46 3.40
N PRO A 137 20.84 -23.99 3.57
CA PRO A 137 21.08 -25.40 3.30
C PRO A 137 20.16 -26.24 4.20
N PRO A 138 19.73 -27.44 3.77
CA PRO A 138 18.94 -28.33 4.61
C PRO A 138 19.68 -28.56 5.93
N ILE A 139 18.97 -28.38 7.05
CA ILE A 139 19.52 -28.70 8.37
C ILE A 139 19.68 -30.23 8.40
N PRO A 140 20.88 -30.75 8.75
CA PRO A 140 21.12 -32.19 8.81
C PRO A 140 20.25 -32.90 9.86
#